data_AF-A0A7S2NB58-F1
#
_entry.id   AF-A0A7S2NB58-F1
#
_cell.length_a   1.000
_cell.length_b   1.000
_cell.length_c   1.000
_cell.angle_alpha   90.00
_cell.angle_beta   90.00
_cell.angle_gamma   90.00
#
_symmetry.space_group_name_H-M   'P 1'
#
loop_
_entity.id
_entity.type
_entity.pdbx_description
1 polymer ?
#
loop_
_entity_poly.entity_id
_entity_poly.type
_entity_poly.pdbx_seq_one_letter_code
_entity_poly.pdbx_strand_id
1 'polypeptide(L)'
;MLTAIAFIPIIFQGWTGECNGRSSTYTGYATLDENGVIGTWGEPGMGGDGAPTDAGWKKIVQSRNGFAALHTNGHVTSWGDFGTDPDPIPPPTGGGFVDIFSNKWAFVAMNAAGQLSSWGKANSYVGFGAEDTPTRGGFVQVVSSGHSFAALNSDGTIDTWGGPGTGGLVDINSELARRALAGQNYTNFVQLFPNFYGFSARDSNGRIFVWAGCGTSDYATCSKDFSKDAPSGDGFGPIVASSQRAFVALNADGSITCWGQQDHCNVNRRPTRAGFVRVVGMGFGFSAIHSDGTAQCWGTWDMCFTSSTSNEYQTPVIIPGPLQPSSLVGGDIAACALTQDGTIVLWGRRDGTGYGDTRGRQPPTTSGWVTIIANQYSFAGLNADGSVAAWGTPWRGGEPLNAPPGNDWVALTAATWSFSAIKATGEIAAWGYFGSNGYVGPNYNKDYPQAGGGHMDGSVWYPGSGTGWS
;
A
#
# COMPACT_ATOMS: atom_id res chain seq x y z
N MET A 1 -39.22 -2.50 -5.41
CA MET A 1 -38.32 -2.68 -4.25
C MET A 1 -37.22 -3.62 -4.69
N LEU A 2 -36.00 -3.12 -4.97
CA LEU A 2 -34.86 -4.03 -5.11
C LEU A 2 -34.41 -4.40 -3.70
N THR A 3 -34.45 -5.69 -3.37
CA THR A 3 -33.71 -6.23 -2.23
C THR A 3 -32.23 -6.00 -2.48
N ALA A 4 -31.56 -5.38 -1.50
CA ALA A 4 -30.11 -5.22 -1.54
C ALA A 4 -29.47 -6.61 -1.50
N ILE A 5 -28.97 -7.08 -2.65
CA ILE A 5 -28.06 -8.24 -2.67
C ILE A 5 -26.74 -7.72 -2.12
N ALA A 6 -26.45 -8.08 -0.88
CA ALA A 6 -25.19 -7.79 -0.24
C ALA A 6 -24.09 -8.67 -0.85
N PHE A 7 -23.62 -8.30 -2.04
CA PHE A 7 -22.41 -8.87 -2.62
C PHE A 7 -21.22 -8.47 -1.74
N ILE A 8 -20.68 -9.45 -1.01
CA ILE A 8 -19.41 -9.32 -0.32
C ILE A 8 -18.34 -9.23 -1.42
N PRO A 9 -17.48 -8.20 -1.42
CA PRO A 9 -16.58 -7.97 -2.55
C PRO A 9 -15.59 -9.13 -2.72
N ILE A 10 -15.37 -9.55 -3.98
CA ILE A 10 -14.22 -10.37 -4.38
C ILE A 10 -12.95 -9.61 -3.95
N ILE A 11 -12.28 -10.11 -2.92
CA ILE A 11 -11.14 -9.41 -2.33
C ILE A 11 -9.88 -9.73 -3.14
N PHE A 12 -9.60 -8.90 -4.13
CA PHE A 12 -8.29 -8.84 -4.74
C PHE A 12 -7.30 -8.24 -3.73
N GLN A 13 -6.49 -9.06 -3.08
CA GLN A 13 -5.46 -8.60 -2.14
C GLN A 13 -4.20 -8.11 -2.87
N GLY A 14 -4.40 -7.04 -3.65
CA GLY A 14 -3.38 -6.01 -3.80
C GLY A 14 -3.02 -5.44 -2.43
N TRP A 15 -1.80 -4.94 -2.29
CA TRP A 15 -1.28 -4.52 -0.99
C TRP A 15 -1.98 -3.25 -0.48
N THR A 16 -3.00 -3.40 0.39
CA THR A 16 -3.80 -2.29 0.98
C THR A 16 -3.33 -1.87 2.37
N GLY A 17 -2.10 -2.20 2.77
CA GLY A 17 -1.49 -1.55 3.92
C GLY A 17 -1.08 -0.11 3.58
N GLU A 18 -0.53 0.60 4.56
CA GLU A 18 0.07 1.92 4.33
C GLU A 18 1.60 1.85 4.47
N CYS A 19 2.25 1.55 3.35
CA CYS A 19 3.69 1.46 3.13
C CYS A 19 3.88 1.68 1.62
N ASN A 20 3.68 2.92 1.18
CA ASN A 20 3.91 3.36 -0.20
C ASN A 20 5.38 3.11 -0.61
N GLY A 21 5.77 1.88 -0.95
CA GLY A 21 7.17 1.52 -1.17
C GLY A 21 7.35 0.16 -1.83
N ARG A 22 8.03 0.14 -2.99
CA ARG A 22 8.41 -1.00 -3.85
C ARG A 22 8.17 -2.42 -3.28
N SER A 23 6.95 -2.96 -3.42
CA SER A 23 6.65 -4.37 -3.16
C SER A 23 5.40 -4.87 -3.90
N SER A 24 5.58 -5.86 -4.77
CA SER A 24 4.58 -6.80 -5.24
C SER A 24 5.26 -7.97 -5.93
N THR A 25 4.52 -9.06 -6.13
CA THR A 25 4.64 -9.90 -7.33
C THR A 25 4.81 -8.96 -8.53
N TYR A 26 5.89 -9.14 -9.30
CA TYR A 26 6.14 -8.21 -10.40
C TYR A 26 5.05 -8.33 -11.47
N THR A 27 4.31 -9.44 -11.50
CA THR A 27 3.63 -9.94 -12.71
C THR A 27 2.55 -11.00 -12.46
N GLY A 28 2.32 -11.45 -11.23
CA GLY A 28 1.36 -12.53 -10.88
C GLY A 28 0.18 -12.03 -10.05
N TYR A 29 -1.00 -12.64 -10.24
CA TYR A 29 -2.29 -12.20 -9.73
C TYR A 29 -3.13 -13.34 -9.15
N ALA A 30 -3.95 -13.01 -8.14
CA ALA A 30 -4.90 -13.93 -7.52
C ALA A 30 -6.26 -13.26 -7.23
N THR A 31 -7.34 -14.03 -7.35
CA THR A 31 -8.71 -13.72 -6.92
C THR A 31 -9.21 -14.70 -5.88
N LEU A 32 -10.22 -14.29 -5.12
CA LEU A 32 -11.01 -15.15 -4.27
C LEU A 32 -12.50 -14.88 -4.52
N ASP A 33 -13.23 -15.86 -5.06
CA ASP A 33 -14.66 -15.72 -5.34
C ASP A 33 -15.55 -15.96 -4.11
N GLU A 34 -16.87 -15.78 -4.27
CA GLU A 34 -17.86 -15.99 -3.20
C GLU A 34 -18.00 -17.45 -2.73
N ASN A 35 -17.56 -18.41 -3.55
CA ASN A 35 -17.51 -19.84 -3.23
C ASN A 35 -16.20 -20.22 -2.52
N GLY A 36 -15.27 -19.27 -2.36
CA GLY A 36 -13.95 -19.49 -1.82
C GLY A 36 -13.02 -20.24 -2.77
N VAL A 37 -13.20 -20.09 -4.09
CA VAL A 37 -12.30 -20.63 -5.13
C VAL A 37 -11.24 -19.58 -5.47
N ILE A 38 -10.00 -20.03 -5.65
CA ILE A 38 -8.87 -19.17 -6.03
C ILE A 38 -8.66 -19.24 -7.55
N GLY A 39 -8.67 -18.09 -8.22
CA GLY A 39 -8.24 -17.96 -9.61
C GLY A 39 -6.91 -17.22 -9.69
N THR A 40 -5.97 -17.68 -10.52
CA THR A 40 -4.70 -16.97 -10.75
C THR A 40 -4.40 -16.77 -12.22
N TRP A 41 -3.62 -15.73 -12.51
CA TRP A 41 -3.09 -15.44 -13.85
C TRP A 41 -1.83 -14.57 -13.76
N GLY A 42 -1.14 -14.39 -14.88
CA GLY A 42 0.11 -13.63 -14.95
C GLY A 42 1.33 -14.55 -15.10
N GLU A 43 2.48 -14.14 -14.58
CA GLU A 43 3.71 -14.94 -14.67
C GLU A 43 3.66 -16.13 -13.69
N PRO A 44 3.86 -17.38 -14.17
CA PRO A 44 3.87 -18.59 -13.34
C PRO A 44 4.73 -18.46 -12.07
N GLY A 45 6.02 -18.16 -12.23
CA GLY A 45 6.97 -18.01 -11.13
C GLY A 45 6.62 -16.91 -10.12
N MET A 46 5.74 -15.95 -10.45
CA MET A 46 5.31 -14.91 -9.51
C MET A 46 3.92 -15.21 -8.90
N GLY A 47 3.50 -16.48 -8.90
CA GLY A 47 2.21 -16.94 -8.37
C GLY A 47 1.03 -16.79 -9.33
N GLY A 48 1.30 -16.61 -10.63
CA GLY A 48 0.27 -16.63 -11.67
C GLY A 48 -0.30 -18.02 -11.97
N ASP A 49 0.39 -19.08 -11.55
CA ASP A 49 -0.10 -20.45 -11.48
C ASP A 49 0.24 -21.09 -10.12
N GLY A 50 -0.08 -22.38 -9.93
CA GLY A 50 0.24 -23.12 -8.71
C GLY A 50 -0.68 -22.86 -7.50
N ALA A 51 -1.76 -22.09 -7.67
CA ALA A 51 -2.77 -21.92 -6.65
C ALA A 51 -3.57 -23.22 -6.36
N PRO A 52 -4.14 -23.35 -5.16
CA PRO A 52 -5.11 -24.40 -4.84
C PRO A 52 -6.33 -24.36 -5.76
N THR A 53 -6.85 -25.52 -6.14
CA THR A 53 -8.01 -25.69 -7.04
C THR A 53 -9.29 -26.09 -6.30
N ASP A 54 -9.22 -26.27 -4.99
CA ASP A 54 -10.35 -26.53 -4.10
C ASP A 54 -11.07 -25.23 -3.69
N ALA A 55 -12.32 -25.39 -3.26
CA ALA A 55 -13.16 -24.31 -2.76
C ALA A 55 -13.12 -24.23 -1.23
N GLY A 56 -13.52 -23.10 -0.66
CA GLY A 56 -13.58 -22.87 0.78
C GLY A 56 -12.45 -22.01 1.35
N TRP A 57 -11.67 -21.34 0.50
CA TRP A 57 -10.72 -20.29 0.89
C TRP A 57 -11.47 -19.02 1.34
N LYS A 58 -10.92 -18.25 2.29
CA LYS A 58 -11.56 -17.04 2.86
C LYS A 58 -10.68 -15.79 2.91
N LYS A 59 -9.37 -15.91 2.72
CA LYS A 59 -8.43 -14.78 2.61
C LYS A 59 -7.22 -15.19 1.78
N ILE A 60 -6.70 -14.25 1.00
CA ILE A 60 -5.40 -14.32 0.31
C ILE A 60 -4.57 -13.13 0.81
N VAL A 61 -3.24 -13.28 0.88
CA VAL A 61 -2.30 -12.16 1.06
C VAL A 61 -1.10 -12.34 0.12
N GLN A 62 -0.49 -11.25 -0.33
CA GLN A 62 0.60 -11.27 -1.31
C GLN A 62 1.96 -10.87 -0.71
N SER A 63 3.04 -11.48 -1.18
CA SER A 63 4.43 -11.07 -0.94
C SER A 63 5.06 -10.54 -2.25
N ARG A 64 6.41 -10.48 -2.36
CA ARG A 64 7.10 -10.00 -3.57
C ARG A 64 7.05 -10.97 -4.75
N ASN A 65 6.91 -12.27 -4.50
CA ASN A 65 7.00 -13.28 -5.55
C ASN A 65 5.95 -14.40 -5.42
N GLY A 66 5.02 -14.29 -4.48
CA GLY A 66 4.01 -15.31 -4.27
C GLY A 66 2.87 -14.85 -3.37
N PHE A 67 1.97 -15.78 -3.08
CA PHE A 67 0.77 -15.56 -2.29
C PHE A 67 0.67 -16.60 -1.18
N ALA A 68 -0.07 -16.26 -0.13
CA ALA A 68 -0.57 -17.20 0.85
C ALA A 68 -2.10 -17.13 0.91
N ALA A 69 -2.76 -18.26 1.16
CA ALA A 69 -4.19 -18.32 1.37
C ALA A 69 -4.55 -19.02 2.68
N LEU A 70 -5.69 -18.62 3.23
CA LEU A 70 -6.28 -19.14 4.47
C LEU A 70 -7.64 -19.76 4.15
N HIS A 71 -7.79 -21.02 4.49
CA HIS A 71 -8.99 -21.80 4.29
C HIS A 71 -9.99 -21.62 5.45
N THR A 72 -11.27 -21.83 5.20
CA THR A 72 -12.35 -21.71 6.21
C THR A 72 -12.19 -22.64 7.41
N ASN A 73 -11.62 -23.84 7.20
CA ASN A 73 -11.22 -24.78 8.26
C ASN A 73 -9.96 -24.37 9.04
N GLY A 74 -9.34 -23.23 8.69
CA GLY A 74 -8.13 -22.70 9.33
C GLY A 74 -6.82 -23.34 8.89
N HIS A 75 -6.79 -24.09 7.78
CA HIS A 75 -5.55 -24.49 7.09
C HIS A 75 -4.96 -23.31 6.30
N VAL A 76 -3.63 -23.26 6.14
CA VAL A 76 -2.93 -22.24 5.35
C VAL A 76 -1.99 -22.86 4.31
N THR A 77 -1.80 -22.19 3.19
CA THR A 77 -0.86 -22.60 2.13
C THR A 77 -0.23 -21.39 1.45
N SER A 78 0.81 -21.59 0.65
CA SER A 78 1.42 -20.54 -0.18
C SER A 78 2.00 -21.08 -1.49
N TRP A 79 2.01 -20.25 -2.54
CA TRP A 79 2.51 -20.57 -3.88
C TRP A 79 3.26 -19.37 -4.51
N GLY A 80 4.04 -19.62 -5.56
CA GLY A 80 4.98 -18.67 -6.18
C GLY A 80 6.45 -18.96 -5.84
N ASP A 81 7.37 -18.32 -6.56
CA ASP A 81 8.83 -18.51 -6.41
C ASP A 81 9.42 -17.59 -5.34
N PHE A 82 9.61 -18.09 -4.12
CA PHE A 82 10.24 -17.32 -3.04
C PHE A 82 11.73 -17.01 -3.26
N GLY A 83 12.29 -17.39 -4.41
CA GLY A 83 13.61 -17.10 -4.93
C GLY A 83 14.50 -18.33 -4.95
N THR A 84 15.74 -18.18 -5.46
CA THR A 84 16.80 -19.20 -5.39
C THR A 84 17.35 -19.41 -3.97
N ASP A 85 16.49 -19.30 -2.96
CA ASP A 85 16.80 -19.62 -1.59
C ASP A 85 16.86 -21.15 -1.46
N PRO A 86 17.96 -21.75 -0.96
CA PRO A 86 18.07 -23.19 -0.89
C PRO A 86 17.03 -23.82 0.06
N ASP A 87 16.59 -23.11 1.11
CA ASP A 87 15.78 -23.68 2.20
C ASP A 87 14.74 -22.69 2.79
N PRO A 88 13.68 -22.29 2.03
CA PRO A 88 12.59 -21.49 2.59
C PRO A 88 11.81 -22.25 3.67
N ILE A 89 11.38 -21.54 4.72
CA ILE A 89 10.51 -22.13 5.76
C ILE A 89 9.13 -22.41 5.12
N PRO A 90 8.60 -23.65 5.19
CA PRO A 90 7.32 -24.01 4.60
C PRO A 90 6.13 -23.51 5.44
N PRO A 91 4.91 -23.41 4.85
CA PRO A 91 3.69 -23.14 5.60
C PRO A 91 3.51 -24.09 6.80
N PRO A 92 2.99 -23.62 7.94
CA PRO A 92 2.80 -24.45 9.11
C PRO A 92 1.79 -25.58 8.84
N THR A 93 2.19 -26.82 9.14
CA THR A 93 1.38 -28.03 8.96
C THR A 93 0.34 -28.19 10.08
N GLY A 94 -0.63 -27.27 10.11
CA GLY A 94 -1.69 -27.23 11.12
C GLY A 94 -2.97 -26.55 10.64
N GLY A 95 -4.04 -26.70 11.42
CA GLY A 95 -5.32 -26.03 11.23
C GLY A 95 -5.63 -25.06 12.37
N GLY A 96 -6.80 -24.42 12.33
CA GLY A 96 -7.26 -23.51 13.38
C GLY A 96 -6.70 -22.08 13.30
N PHE A 97 -6.02 -21.71 12.22
CA PHE A 97 -5.69 -20.32 11.95
C PHE A 97 -6.95 -19.51 11.62
N VAL A 98 -7.04 -18.29 12.17
CA VAL A 98 -8.18 -17.38 11.99
C VAL A 98 -7.85 -16.24 11.03
N ASP A 99 -6.57 -15.84 10.93
CA ASP A 99 -6.10 -14.80 10.02
C ASP A 99 -4.68 -15.06 9.49
N ILE A 100 -4.32 -14.44 8.36
CA ILE A 100 -2.98 -14.44 7.75
C ILE A 100 -2.52 -13.04 7.34
N PHE A 101 -1.21 -12.82 7.36
CA PHE A 101 -0.52 -11.57 7.07
C PHE A 101 0.72 -11.83 6.21
N SER A 102 1.20 -10.80 5.50
CA SER A 102 2.42 -10.88 4.69
C SER A 102 3.29 -9.64 4.83
N ASN A 103 4.60 -9.81 4.66
CA ASN A 103 5.50 -8.73 4.28
C ASN A 103 6.07 -9.02 2.89
N LYS A 104 7.16 -8.35 2.49
CA LYS A 104 7.76 -8.55 1.16
C LYS A 104 8.27 -9.97 0.90
N TRP A 105 8.63 -10.75 1.92
CA TRP A 105 9.31 -12.04 1.76
C TRP A 105 8.82 -13.16 2.68
N ALA A 106 8.03 -12.84 3.70
CA ALA A 106 7.51 -13.78 4.68
C ALA A 106 6.00 -13.60 4.89
N PHE A 107 5.40 -14.61 5.50
CA PHE A 107 3.99 -14.66 5.88
C PHE A 107 3.87 -15.02 7.36
N VAL A 108 2.72 -14.70 7.96
CA VAL A 108 2.36 -15.04 9.34
C VAL A 108 0.93 -15.54 9.37
N ALA A 109 0.66 -16.61 10.10
CA ALA A 109 -0.68 -17.07 10.43
C ALA A 109 -0.92 -16.91 11.93
N MET A 110 -2.13 -16.49 12.30
CA MET A 110 -2.54 -16.29 13.69
C MET A 110 -3.73 -17.20 14.00
N ASN A 111 -3.68 -17.91 15.12
CA ASN A 111 -4.79 -18.77 15.58
C ASN A 111 -5.75 -18.02 16.54
N ALA A 112 -6.87 -18.67 16.91
CA ALA A 112 -7.88 -18.07 17.79
C ALA A 112 -7.38 -17.75 19.22
N ALA A 113 -6.26 -18.34 19.64
CA ALA A 113 -5.58 -18.02 20.91
C ALA A 113 -4.54 -16.89 20.75
N GLY A 114 -4.45 -16.26 19.58
CA GLY A 114 -3.48 -15.23 19.28
C GLY A 114 -2.03 -15.74 19.30
N GLN A 115 -1.79 -17.01 18.97
CA GLN A 115 -0.44 -17.54 18.74
C GLN A 115 -0.08 -17.41 17.26
N LEU A 116 1.19 -17.22 16.97
CA LEU A 116 1.70 -16.93 15.64
C LEU A 116 2.53 -18.08 15.07
N SER A 117 2.57 -18.17 13.74
CA SER A 117 3.46 -19.07 12.99
C SER A 117 3.86 -18.37 11.70
N SER A 118 5.15 -18.11 11.52
CA SER A 118 5.67 -17.43 10.31
C SER A 118 6.39 -18.41 9.38
N TRP A 119 6.40 -18.09 8.08
CA TRP A 119 7.06 -18.88 7.05
C TRP A 119 7.46 -18.02 5.84
N GLY A 120 8.10 -18.61 4.84
CA GLY A 120 8.64 -17.92 3.67
C GLY A 120 10.16 -17.84 3.72
N LYS A 121 10.73 -16.74 3.22
CA LYS A 121 12.18 -16.64 3.00
C LYS A 121 12.99 -16.67 4.30
N ALA A 122 13.81 -17.70 4.47
CA ALA A 122 14.77 -17.84 5.56
C ALA A 122 16.11 -17.21 5.16
N ASN A 123 16.60 -16.26 5.95
CA ASN A 123 17.92 -15.63 5.89
C ASN A 123 18.64 -15.46 4.52
N SER A 124 18.76 -14.21 4.06
CA SER A 124 19.93 -13.79 3.25
C SER A 124 20.55 -12.50 3.82
N TYR A 125 21.22 -12.63 4.96
CA TYR A 125 21.96 -11.67 5.79
C TYR A 125 21.22 -10.93 6.92
N VAL A 126 19.88 -10.78 6.92
CA VAL A 126 19.23 -9.84 7.86
C VAL A 126 17.87 -10.26 8.48
N GLY A 127 17.40 -11.48 8.23
CA GLY A 127 16.10 -11.95 8.76
C GLY A 127 14.89 -11.24 8.12
N PHE A 128 13.98 -12.01 7.53
CA PHE A 128 12.81 -11.43 6.83
C PHE A 128 11.47 -11.64 7.57
N GLY A 129 11.52 -12.11 8.82
CA GLY A 129 10.34 -12.34 9.66
C GLY A 129 9.68 -13.72 9.49
N ALA A 130 10.26 -14.61 8.67
CA ALA A 130 9.92 -16.04 8.68
C ALA A 130 10.51 -16.76 9.91
N GLU A 131 11.71 -16.36 10.33
CA GLU A 131 12.39 -16.77 11.57
C GLU A 131 11.94 -15.91 12.77
N ASP A 132 12.33 -16.31 13.98
CA ASP A 132 12.14 -15.57 15.25
C ASP A 132 10.68 -15.15 15.55
N THR A 133 9.72 -16.00 15.18
CA THR A 133 8.30 -15.77 15.48
C THR A 133 8.05 -15.76 17.00
N PRO A 134 7.33 -14.76 17.55
CA PRO A 134 6.97 -14.73 18.96
C PRO A 134 6.23 -15.99 19.41
N THR A 135 6.72 -16.62 20.48
CA THR A 135 6.23 -17.93 20.97
C THR A 135 5.04 -17.83 21.92
N ARG A 136 4.73 -16.63 22.44
CA ARG A 136 3.57 -16.39 23.31
C ARG A 136 2.27 -16.23 22.52
N GLY A 137 1.15 -16.49 23.19
CA GLY A 137 -0.20 -16.22 22.65
C GLY A 137 -0.75 -14.87 23.07
N GLY A 138 -2.01 -14.61 22.74
CA GLY A 138 -2.75 -13.42 23.13
C GLY A 138 -2.67 -12.24 22.15
N PHE A 139 -2.01 -12.39 20.99
CA PHE A 139 -1.99 -11.35 19.96
C PHE A 139 -3.37 -11.11 19.35
N VAL A 140 -3.69 -9.83 19.14
CA VAL A 140 -4.98 -9.34 18.62
C VAL A 140 -4.83 -8.51 17.34
N GLN A 141 -3.62 -8.05 17.03
CA GLN A 141 -3.29 -7.34 15.79
C GLN A 141 -1.89 -7.77 15.33
N VAL A 142 -1.69 -7.96 14.03
CA VAL A 142 -0.36 -8.07 13.40
C VAL A 142 -0.29 -7.04 12.28
N VAL A 143 0.83 -6.32 12.18
CA VAL A 143 1.11 -5.36 11.11
C VAL A 143 2.49 -5.62 10.50
N SER A 144 2.67 -5.27 9.23
CA SER A 144 3.88 -5.54 8.45
C SER A 144 4.56 -4.27 7.98
N SER A 145 5.87 -4.17 8.14
CA SER A 145 6.71 -3.21 7.40
C SER A 145 7.23 -3.87 6.11
N GLY A 146 8.26 -3.29 5.48
CA GLY A 146 8.88 -3.88 4.29
C GLY A 146 9.45 -5.29 4.53
N HIS A 147 10.10 -5.53 5.67
CA HIS A 147 10.80 -6.80 5.97
C HIS A 147 10.61 -7.31 7.42
N SER A 148 9.66 -6.74 8.16
CA SER A 148 9.42 -7.07 9.57
C SER A 148 7.93 -7.16 9.87
N PHE A 149 7.62 -7.70 11.05
CA PHE A 149 6.29 -7.67 11.64
C PHE A 149 6.33 -7.06 13.04
N ALA A 150 5.19 -6.52 13.45
CA ALA A 150 4.90 -6.14 14.82
C ALA A 150 3.52 -6.68 15.22
N ALA A 151 3.38 -7.23 16.42
CA ALA A 151 2.13 -7.78 16.92
C ALA A 151 1.73 -7.13 18.25
N LEU A 152 0.47 -6.70 18.36
CA LEU A 152 -0.13 -6.14 19.57
C LEU A 152 -0.81 -7.26 20.34
N ASN A 153 -0.50 -7.38 21.63
CA ASN A 153 -1.12 -8.35 22.52
C ASN A 153 -2.32 -7.74 23.26
N SER A 154 -3.27 -8.57 23.65
CA SER A 154 -4.46 -8.18 24.43
C SER A 154 -4.13 -7.60 25.80
N ASP A 155 -2.94 -7.90 26.35
CA ASP A 155 -2.37 -7.28 27.56
C ASP A 155 -1.79 -5.86 27.33
N GLY A 156 -1.87 -5.34 26.09
CA GLY A 156 -1.37 -4.02 25.73
C GLY A 156 0.14 -3.93 25.52
N THR A 157 0.85 -5.05 25.35
CA THR A 157 2.29 -5.10 24.99
C THR A 157 2.51 -5.40 23.50
N ILE A 158 3.74 -5.19 23.00
CA ILE A 158 4.10 -5.36 21.58
C ILE A 158 5.32 -6.28 21.45
N ASP A 159 5.28 -7.21 20.49
CA ASP A 159 6.46 -7.97 20.06
C ASP A 159 6.77 -7.68 18.57
N THR A 160 8.06 -7.64 18.21
CA THR A 160 8.55 -7.31 16.87
C THR A 160 9.63 -8.28 16.41
N TRP A 161 9.61 -8.66 15.13
CA TRP A 161 10.58 -9.61 14.56
C TRP A 161 10.82 -9.38 13.06
N GLY A 162 11.90 -9.96 12.53
CA GLY A 162 12.37 -9.78 11.15
C GLY A 162 13.43 -8.69 11.02
N GLY A 163 13.45 -7.99 9.88
CA GLY A 163 14.61 -7.17 9.49
C GLY A 163 14.88 -5.97 10.42
N PRO A 164 16.06 -5.85 11.06
CA PRO A 164 16.35 -4.70 11.94
C PRO A 164 16.31 -3.37 11.17
N GLY A 165 16.75 -3.37 9.91
CA GLY A 165 16.62 -2.24 8.97
C GLY A 165 15.19 -1.81 8.61
N THR A 166 14.15 -2.53 9.07
CA THR A 166 12.73 -2.18 8.92
C THR A 166 11.92 -2.31 10.21
N GLY A 167 12.57 -2.24 11.38
CA GLY A 167 11.91 -2.20 12.69
C GLY A 167 11.71 -3.56 13.39
N GLY A 168 12.22 -4.66 12.84
CA GLY A 168 12.08 -6.02 13.38
C GLY A 168 13.01 -6.36 14.56
N LEU A 169 13.37 -5.39 15.40
CA LEU A 169 14.28 -5.60 16.53
C LEU A 169 13.66 -6.57 17.56
N VAL A 170 14.40 -7.62 17.91
CA VAL A 170 13.92 -8.70 18.81
C VAL A 170 13.70 -8.22 20.26
N ASP A 171 14.32 -7.10 20.67
CA ASP A 171 14.22 -6.56 22.03
C ASP A 171 13.75 -5.10 22.06
N ILE A 172 12.67 -4.80 21.33
CA ILE A 172 12.01 -3.49 21.41
C ILE A 172 11.49 -3.22 22.83
N ASN A 173 11.11 -4.26 23.58
CA ASN A 173 10.56 -4.12 24.93
C ASN A 173 11.60 -3.59 25.93
N SER A 174 12.86 -4.07 25.92
CA SER A 174 13.90 -3.46 26.78
C SER A 174 14.32 -2.07 26.32
N GLU A 175 14.32 -1.81 25.01
CA GLU A 175 14.67 -0.49 24.48
C GLU A 175 13.57 0.55 24.80
N LEU A 176 12.29 0.18 24.68
CA LEU A 176 11.17 0.97 25.21
C LEU A 176 11.32 1.13 26.72
N ALA A 177 11.56 0.06 27.49
CA ALA A 177 11.69 0.07 28.95
C ALA A 177 12.79 1.00 29.47
N ARG A 178 13.88 1.19 28.71
CA ARG A 178 14.96 2.15 29.00
C ARG A 178 14.58 3.61 28.72
N ARG A 179 13.52 3.87 27.94
CA ARG A 179 13.25 5.16 27.28
C ARG A 179 12.05 5.93 27.76
N ALA A 180 10.99 5.30 28.30
CA ALA A 180 10.05 6.11 29.06
C ALA A 180 10.74 6.61 30.33
N LEU A 181 10.39 7.84 30.66
CA LEU A 181 10.66 8.48 31.94
C LEU A 181 10.40 7.49 33.07
N ALA A 182 11.34 7.38 34.01
CA ALA A 182 11.29 6.39 35.09
C ALA A 182 9.91 6.37 35.78
N GLY A 183 9.24 5.21 35.74
CA GLY A 183 7.85 5.03 36.18
C GLY A 183 6.82 4.83 35.07
N GLN A 184 7.23 4.84 33.80
CA GLN A 184 6.39 4.52 32.63
C GLN A 184 5.79 3.09 32.65
N ASN A 185 4.47 2.93 32.55
CA ASN A 185 3.85 1.67 32.10
C ASN A 185 3.88 1.59 30.56
N TYR A 186 4.23 0.41 30.05
CA TYR A 186 4.37 0.07 28.61
C TYR A 186 3.40 -1.03 28.15
N THR A 187 2.35 -1.26 28.95
CA THR A 187 1.41 -2.40 28.83
C THR A 187 -0.01 -1.89 28.56
N ASN A 188 -0.12 -0.83 27.76
CA ASN A 188 -1.39 -0.16 27.47
C ASN A 188 -1.46 0.37 26.02
N PHE A 189 -0.70 -0.24 25.12
CA PHE A 189 -0.81 0.01 23.68
C PHE A 189 -2.19 -0.42 23.17
N VAL A 190 -2.81 0.42 22.35
CA VAL A 190 -4.16 0.19 21.78
C VAL A 190 -4.19 0.24 20.25
N GLN A 191 -3.06 0.59 19.62
CA GLN A 191 -2.94 0.67 18.17
C GLN A 191 -1.49 0.45 17.74
N LEU A 192 -1.28 -0.44 16.77
CA LEU A 192 -0.08 -0.49 15.94
C LEU A 192 -0.37 0.06 14.54
N PHE A 193 0.62 0.75 13.97
CA PHE A 193 0.56 1.31 12.62
C PHE A 193 1.92 1.15 11.90
N PRO A 194 1.97 0.55 10.70
CA PRO A 194 3.23 0.34 9.97
C PRO A 194 3.58 1.49 9.03
N ASN A 195 4.85 1.53 8.63
CA ASN A 195 5.30 2.08 7.35
C ASN A 195 6.37 1.15 6.74
N PHE A 196 6.95 1.53 5.59
CA PHE A 196 7.89 0.64 4.90
C PHE A 196 9.16 0.32 5.73
N TYR A 197 9.62 1.26 6.55
CA TYR A 197 10.88 1.17 7.29
C TYR A 197 10.72 0.95 8.80
N GLY A 198 9.50 0.85 9.32
CA GLY A 198 9.26 0.66 10.75
C GLY A 198 7.80 0.78 11.13
N PHE A 199 7.57 1.12 12.39
CA PHE A 199 6.26 1.09 13.03
C PHE A 199 6.11 2.25 14.00
N SER A 200 4.86 2.62 14.26
CA SER A 200 4.48 3.52 15.34
C SER A 200 3.33 2.91 16.13
N ALA A 201 3.33 3.14 17.44
CA ALA A 201 2.31 2.66 18.35
C ALA A 201 1.70 3.82 19.12
N ARG A 202 0.41 3.69 19.44
CA ARG A 202 -0.32 4.62 20.30
C ARG A 202 -0.85 3.88 21.53
N ASP A 203 -0.69 4.48 22.70
CA ASP A 203 -1.23 3.96 23.96
C ASP A 203 -2.64 4.48 24.27
N SER A 204 -3.27 3.94 25.32
CA SER A 204 -4.62 4.35 25.72
C SER A 204 -4.72 5.81 26.18
N ASN A 205 -3.61 6.43 26.61
CA ASN A 205 -3.54 7.86 26.94
C ASN A 205 -3.30 8.74 25.70
N GLY A 206 -3.08 8.16 24.52
CA GLY A 206 -2.74 8.90 23.31
C GLY A 206 -1.28 9.36 23.24
N ARG A 207 -0.37 8.69 23.96
CA ARG A 207 1.08 8.86 23.78
C ARG A 207 1.54 8.08 22.55
N ILE A 208 2.53 8.62 21.83
CA ILE A 208 3.03 8.06 20.59
C ILE A 208 4.45 7.53 20.77
N PHE A 209 4.68 6.33 20.26
CA PHE A 209 5.97 5.66 20.22
C PHE A 209 6.29 5.31 18.77
N VAL A 210 7.57 5.31 18.38
CA VAL A 210 7.99 5.02 17.01
C VAL A 210 9.36 4.34 17.01
N TRP A 211 9.53 3.34 16.16
CA TRP A 211 10.79 2.65 15.93
C TRP A 211 10.90 2.23 14.46
N ALA A 212 12.05 2.46 13.85
CA ALA A 212 12.29 2.20 12.44
C ALA A 212 13.78 1.97 12.19
N GLY A 213 14.11 1.36 11.05
CA GLY A 213 15.46 1.34 10.52
C GLY A 213 15.71 2.52 9.58
N CYS A 214 16.98 2.90 9.37
CA CYS A 214 17.33 4.07 8.55
C CYS A 214 17.22 3.88 7.04
N GLY A 215 16.74 2.73 6.57
CA GLY A 215 16.52 2.47 5.15
C GLY A 215 17.78 2.55 4.28
N THR A 216 18.95 2.26 4.85
CA THR A 216 20.20 2.02 4.12
C THR A 216 20.18 0.66 3.43
N SER A 217 20.94 0.53 2.34
CA SER A 217 21.15 -0.77 1.67
C SER A 217 21.88 -1.79 2.54
N ASP A 218 22.69 -1.32 3.49
CA ASP A 218 23.20 -2.14 4.59
C ASP A 218 22.13 -2.31 5.65
N TYR A 219 21.31 -3.35 5.47
CA TYR A 219 20.25 -3.72 6.40
C TYR A 219 20.78 -4.20 7.77
N ALA A 220 22.08 -4.50 7.89
CA ALA A 220 22.70 -5.21 9.02
C ALA A 220 23.24 -4.32 10.15
N THR A 221 23.43 -3.02 9.94
CA THR A 221 24.13 -2.13 10.89
C THR A 221 23.26 -0.98 11.41
N CYS A 222 22.01 -0.87 10.97
CA CYS A 222 21.24 0.33 11.28
C CYS A 222 20.50 0.27 12.62
N SER A 223 20.98 1.07 13.56
CA SER A 223 20.36 1.36 14.86
C SER A 223 20.00 2.84 15.02
N LYS A 224 19.66 3.55 13.93
CA LYS A 224 19.12 4.91 14.04
C LYS A 224 17.77 4.85 14.75
N ASP A 225 17.84 5.19 16.02
CA ASP A 225 16.73 5.44 16.91
C ASP A 225 15.88 6.63 16.43
N PHE A 226 14.73 6.31 15.82
CA PHE A 226 13.70 7.30 15.45
C PHE A 226 12.78 7.65 16.63
N SER A 227 12.95 7.10 17.84
CA SER A 227 12.08 7.41 18.99
C SER A 227 12.17 8.87 19.43
N LYS A 228 13.19 9.61 18.96
CA LYS A 228 13.35 11.07 19.14
C LYS A 228 12.45 11.90 18.22
N ASP A 229 11.94 11.31 17.14
CA ASP A 229 11.02 11.96 16.22
C ASP A 229 9.57 11.88 16.72
N ALA A 230 9.24 10.93 17.62
CA ALA A 230 7.91 10.84 18.22
C ALA A 230 7.54 12.15 18.96
N PRO A 231 6.29 12.62 18.84
CA PRO A 231 5.85 13.84 19.50
C PRO A 231 5.78 13.63 21.01
N SER A 232 6.30 14.58 21.78
CA SER A 232 6.20 14.56 23.24
C SER A 232 4.80 15.00 23.71
N GLY A 233 4.31 14.34 24.76
CA GLY A 233 2.98 14.57 25.32
C GLY A 233 2.05 13.36 25.20
N ASP A 234 0.78 13.58 25.50
CA ASP A 234 -0.32 12.63 25.45
C ASP A 234 -1.54 13.24 24.73
N GLY A 235 -2.67 12.56 24.76
CA GLY A 235 -3.92 13.06 24.16
C GLY A 235 -3.96 13.07 22.63
N PHE A 236 -2.91 12.62 21.93
CA PHE A 236 -2.93 12.52 20.47
C PHE A 236 -4.02 11.54 20.01
N GLY A 237 -4.67 11.86 18.89
CA GLY A 237 -5.67 11.00 18.29
C GLY A 237 -5.07 9.73 17.66
N PRO A 238 -5.90 8.87 17.03
CA PRO A 238 -5.42 7.68 16.34
C PRO A 238 -4.39 8.03 15.26
N ILE A 239 -3.43 7.13 15.04
CA ILE A 239 -2.57 7.15 13.86
C ILE A 239 -3.46 6.77 12.66
N VAL A 240 -3.48 7.58 11.60
CA VAL A 240 -4.43 7.43 10.47
C VAL A 240 -3.79 7.43 9.09
N ALA A 241 -2.53 7.84 8.98
CA ALA A 241 -1.82 7.83 7.71
C ALA A 241 -0.31 7.59 7.90
N SER A 242 0.33 6.89 6.96
CA SER A 242 1.80 6.84 6.87
C SER A 242 2.34 7.09 5.45
N SER A 243 3.50 7.73 5.38
CA SER A 243 4.35 7.73 4.17
C SER A 243 5.45 6.68 4.32
N GLN A 244 6.42 6.60 3.42
CA GLN A 244 7.52 5.61 3.56
C GLN A 244 8.22 5.66 4.94
N ARG A 245 8.35 6.86 5.54
CA ARG A 245 9.20 7.11 6.73
C ARG A 245 8.61 8.08 7.74
N ALA A 246 7.33 8.42 7.60
CA ALA A 246 6.63 9.31 8.52
C ALA A 246 5.20 8.82 8.78
N PHE A 247 4.59 9.34 9.83
CA PHE A 247 3.26 8.99 10.32
C PHE A 247 2.47 10.25 10.65
N VAL A 248 1.14 10.12 10.65
CA VAL A 248 0.20 11.17 11.04
C VAL A 248 -0.84 10.62 12.00
N ALA A 249 -1.09 11.34 13.09
CA ALA A 249 -2.29 11.22 13.90
C ALA A 249 -3.29 12.32 13.55
N LEU A 250 -4.58 11.96 13.56
CA LEU A 250 -5.68 12.90 13.47
C LEU A 250 -6.34 13.03 14.84
N ASN A 251 -6.15 14.20 15.47
CA ASN A 251 -6.64 14.47 16.82
C ASN A 251 -8.17 14.67 16.83
N ALA A 252 -8.78 14.64 18.02
CA ALA A 252 -10.24 14.66 18.17
C ALA A 252 -10.92 15.95 17.66
N ASP A 253 -10.20 17.07 17.58
CA ASP A 253 -10.63 18.32 16.97
C ASP A 253 -10.43 18.36 15.44
N GLY A 254 -9.82 17.32 14.85
CA GLY A 254 -9.39 17.28 13.46
C GLY A 254 -8.08 18.03 13.21
N SER A 255 -7.28 18.35 14.22
CA SER A 255 -5.89 18.83 14.02
C SER A 255 -4.95 17.67 13.70
N ILE A 256 -3.86 17.98 12.99
CA ILE A 256 -2.91 16.99 12.46
C ILE A 256 -1.61 17.03 13.26
N THR A 257 -1.23 15.91 13.88
CA THR A 257 0.12 15.71 14.43
C THR A 257 0.89 14.78 13.48
N CYS A 258 2.13 15.12 13.14
CA CYS A 258 2.95 14.36 12.20
C CYS A 258 4.37 14.16 12.76
N TRP A 259 4.97 12.98 12.53
CA TRP A 259 6.31 12.62 12.99
C TRP A 259 7.04 11.65 12.05
N GLY A 260 8.30 11.35 12.35
CA GLY A 260 9.21 10.55 11.52
C GLY A 260 10.15 11.44 10.69
N GLN A 261 10.78 10.88 9.63
CA GLN A 261 11.85 11.56 8.91
C GLN A 261 11.41 12.97 8.46
N GLN A 262 12.23 13.97 8.81
CA GLN A 262 11.95 15.39 8.60
C GLN A 262 11.49 15.73 7.17
N ASP A 263 12.08 15.11 6.15
CA ASP A 263 11.72 15.40 4.75
C ASP A 263 10.34 14.83 4.35
N HIS A 264 9.97 13.66 4.90
CA HIS A 264 8.71 12.96 4.58
C HIS A 264 7.52 13.55 5.36
N CYS A 265 7.74 13.88 6.64
CA CYS A 265 6.71 14.52 7.46
C CYS A 265 6.62 16.03 7.22
N ASN A 266 7.77 16.68 7.05
CA ASN A 266 7.93 18.13 6.98
C ASN A 266 7.14 18.85 8.07
N VAL A 267 7.45 18.57 9.34
CA VAL A 267 6.73 19.07 10.55
C VAL A 267 6.48 20.58 10.55
N ASN A 268 7.37 21.36 9.92
CA ASN A 268 7.27 22.83 9.82
C ASN A 268 6.32 23.32 8.71
N ARG A 269 5.82 22.41 7.86
CA ARG A 269 4.90 22.67 6.75
C ARG A 269 3.62 21.80 6.79
N ARG A 270 3.36 21.08 7.89
CA ARG A 270 2.08 20.38 8.10
C ARG A 270 0.92 21.38 8.30
N PRO A 271 -0.34 21.00 8.05
CA PRO A 271 -1.48 21.84 8.38
C PRO A 271 -1.57 22.16 9.88
N THR A 272 -1.92 23.41 10.19
CA THR A 272 -1.98 23.95 11.56
C THR A 272 -3.41 24.18 12.06
N ARG A 273 -4.40 24.25 11.16
CA ARG A 273 -5.83 24.30 11.53
C ARG A 273 -6.35 22.92 11.93
N ALA A 274 -7.42 22.93 12.73
CA ALA A 274 -8.22 21.77 13.08
C ALA A 274 -9.27 21.46 11.99
N GLY A 275 -10.21 20.53 12.25
CA GLY A 275 -11.36 20.22 11.38
C GLY A 275 -11.10 19.32 10.18
N PHE A 276 -9.89 18.73 10.06
CA PHE A 276 -9.64 17.64 9.11
C PHE A 276 -10.40 16.38 9.48
N VAL A 277 -10.91 15.68 8.47
CA VAL A 277 -11.73 14.46 8.65
C VAL A 277 -11.14 13.23 7.98
N ARG A 278 -10.18 13.42 7.06
CA ARG A 278 -9.42 12.33 6.43
C ARG A 278 -8.02 12.79 6.05
N VAL A 279 -7.05 11.91 6.23
CA VAL A 279 -5.66 12.06 5.78
C VAL A 279 -5.33 10.83 4.93
N VAL A 280 -4.48 10.99 3.92
CA VAL A 280 -3.87 9.89 3.15
C VAL A 280 -2.36 10.08 3.06
N GLY A 281 -1.65 8.97 3.12
CA GLY A 281 -0.21 8.93 2.89
C GLY A 281 0.14 8.91 1.40
N MET A 282 1.25 9.57 1.07
CA MET A 282 1.95 9.47 -0.22
C MET A 282 3.37 8.93 0.06
N GLY A 283 4.21 8.65 -0.94
CA GLY A 283 5.55 8.10 -0.71
C GLY A 283 6.44 9.02 0.13
N PHE A 284 6.40 10.32 -0.17
CA PHE A 284 7.25 11.36 0.41
C PHE A 284 6.45 12.57 0.93
N GLY A 285 5.21 12.34 1.35
CA GLY A 285 4.30 13.38 1.83
C GLY A 285 2.93 12.84 2.23
N PHE A 286 1.98 13.75 2.40
CA PHE A 286 0.62 13.48 2.84
C PHE A 286 -0.35 14.48 2.19
N SER A 287 -1.62 14.09 2.13
CA SER A 287 -2.72 15.00 1.83
C SER A 287 -3.83 14.82 2.85
N ALA A 288 -4.52 15.90 3.21
CA ALA A 288 -5.65 15.86 4.13
C ALA A 288 -6.80 16.72 3.62
N ILE A 289 -8.03 16.28 3.89
CA ILE A 289 -9.26 16.96 3.49
C ILE A 289 -10.06 17.36 4.73
N HIS A 290 -10.49 18.62 4.73
CA HIS A 290 -11.24 19.26 5.79
C HIS A 290 -12.74 19.04 5.59
N SER A 291 -13.49 19.11 6.69
CA SER A 291 -14.95 18.92 6.71
C SER A 291 -15.74 19.85 5.78
N ASP A 292 -15.20 21.03 5.46
CA ASP A 292 -15.75 21.99 4.48
C ASP A 292 -15.43 21.67 3.01
N GLY A 293 -14.70 20.58 2.74
CA GLY A 293 -14.27 20.18 1.40
C GLY A 293 -12.99 20.86 0.89
N THR A 294 -12.33 21.70 1.69
CA THR A 294 -10.99 22.21 1.34
C THR A 294 -9.92 21.16 1.67
N ALA A 295 -8.93 20.96 0.81
CA ALA A 295 -7.83 20.01 1.06
C ALA A 295 -6.46 20.70 1.06
N GLN A 296 -5.50 20.07 1.75
CA GLN A 296 -4.13 20.55 1.87
C GLN A 296 -3.11 19.40 1.71
N CYS A 297 -2.03 19.65 0.96
CA CYS A 297 -0.93 18.72 0.75
C CYS A 297 0.37 19.23 1.39
N TRP A 298 1.19 18.34 1.95
CA TRP A 298 2.52 18.65 2.47
C TRP A 298 3.49 17.47 2.38
N GLY A 299 4.79 17.72 2.52
CA GLY A 299 5.84 16.69 2.44
C GLY A 299 7.14 17.25 1.87
N THR A 300 7.85 16.42 1.11
CA THR A 300 9.00 16.85 0.30
C THR A 300 8.58 17.83 -0.79
N TRP A 301 9.54 18.63 -1.27
CA TRP A 301 9.29 19.84 -2.08
C TRP A 301 8.66 19.55 -3.45
N ASP A 302 8.74 18.30 -3.91
CA ASP A 302 8.27 17.91 -5.24
C ASP A 302 6.82 17.42 -5.28
N MET A 303 6.16 17.14 -4.15
CA MET A 303 5.02 16.20 -4.10
C MET A 303 3.62 16.81 -4.21
N CYS A 304 3.46 18.12 -4.11
CA CYS A 304 2.16 18.76 -3.85
C CYS A 304 1.64 19.68 -4.96
N PHE A 305 2.20 19.61 -6.17
CA PHE A 305 1.86 20.55 -7.23
C PHE A 305 0.42 20.38 -7.73
N THR A 306 -0.27 21.52 -7.82
CA THR A 306 -1.64 21.63 -8.33
C THR A 306 -1.71 22.16 -9.77
N SER A 307 -0.64 22.80 -10.27
CA SER A 307 -0.63 23.39 -11.62
C SER A 307 0.79 23.60 -12.17
N SER A 308 0.88 24.08 -13.42
CA SER A 308 2.15 24.20 -14.13
C SER A 308 3.03 25.38 -13.70
N THR A 309 2.48 26.41 -13.06
CA THR A 309 3.11 27.75 -12.91
C THR A 309 3.57 28.11 -11.49
N SER A 310 3.29 27.30 -10.49
CA SER A 310 3.46 27.68 -9.08
C SER A 310 4.88 27.42 -8.53
N ASN A 311 5.51 28.47 -7.99
CA ASN A 311 6.74 28.38 -7.20
C ASN A 311 6.38 28.15 -5.72
N GLU A 312 5.97 26.92 -5.37
CA GLU A 312 5.36 26.57 -4.08
C GLU A 312 6.40 26.44 -2.93
N TYR A 313 7.06 27.54 -2.60
CA TYR A 313 8.00 27.64 -1.47
C TYR A 313 7.32 27.85 -0.10
N GLN A 314 5.99 27.83 -0.02
CA GLN A 314 5.24 28.12 1.20
C GLN A 314 4.58 26.89 1.87
N THR A 315 3.99 27.16 3.02
CA THR A 315 3.20 26.31 3.93
C THR A 315 2.01 25.63 3.21
N PRO A 316 1.35 24.61 3.81
CA PRO A 316 0.78 23.48 3.07
C PRO A 316 -0.14 23.88 1.91
N VAL A 317 0.16 23.32 0.73
CA VAL A 317 -0.45 23.68 -0.55
C VAL A 317 -1.95 23.45 -0.48
N ILE A 318 -2.73 24.50 -0.73
CA ILE A 318 -4.19 24.43 -0.77
C ILE A 318 -4.60 23.85 -2.12
N ILE A 319 -5.41 22.80 -2.09
CA ILE A 319 -5.92 22.12 -3.28
C ILE A 319 -7.23 22.81 -3.73
N PRO A 320 -7.42 23.08 -5.04
CA PRO A 320 -8.69 23.60 -5.55
C PRO A 320 -9.89 22.70 -5.22
N GLY A 321 -11.00 23.30 -4.79
CA GLY A 321 -12.21 22.62 -4.32
C GLY A 321 -13.31 23.62 -3.95
N PRO A 322 -14.56 23.17 -3.74
CA PRO A 322 -14.86 22.15 -2.73
C PRO A 322 -14.86 20.70 -3.24
N LEU A 323 -14.15 19.86 -2.49
CA LEU A 323 -14.02 18.42 -2.67
C LEU A 323 -14.99 17.67 -1.75
N GLN A 324 -15.32 16.43 -2.08
CA GLN A 324 -16.09 15.53 -1.21
C GLN A 324 -15.16 14.96 -0.13
N PRO A 325 -15.39 15.18 1.19
CA PRO A 325 -14.45 14.76 2.24
C PRO A 325 -14.19 13.25 2.31
N SER A 326 -15.14 12.44 1.85
CA SER A 326 -15.03 10.97 1.76
C SER A 326 -14.24 10.46 0.55
N SER A 327 -13.82 11.31 -0.38
CA SER A 327 -13.28 10.89 -1.70
C SER A 327 -11.76 10.94 -1.85
N LEU A 328 -11.02 11.44 -0.85
CA LEU A 328 -9.57 11.61 -0.93
C LEU A 328 -8.82 10.27 -1.03
N VAL A 329 -8.02 10.08 -2.08
CA VAL A 329 -7.20 8.88 -2.32
C VAL A 329 -5.75 9.29 -2.65
N GLY A 330 -4.77 8.58 -2.08
CA GLY A 330 -3.34 8.78 -2.34
C GLY A 330 -2.68 7.57 -2.99
N GLY A 331 -1.68 7.83 -3.85
CA GLY A 331 -0.66 6.89 -4.32
C GLY A 331 0.75 7.34 -3.91
N ASP A 332 1.80 6.67 -4.39
CA ASP A 332 3.19 6.93 -3.99
C ASP A 332 3.68 8.34 -4.38
N ILE A 333 3.12 8.91 -5.45
CA ILE A 333 3.58 10.20 -6.02
C ILE A 333 2.49 11.23 -6.30
N ALA A 334 1.21 10.91 -6.10
CA ALA A 334 0.10 11.81 -6.37
C ALA A 334 -1.10 11.47 -5.47
N ALA A 335 -2.06 12.40 -5.35
CA ALA A 335 -3.33 12.19 -4.69
C ALA A 335 -4.45 12.88 -5.47
N CYS A 336 -5.67 12.39 -5.32
CA CYS A 336 -6.85 12.95 -5.97
C CYS A 336 -8.10 12.85 -5.09
N ALA A 337 -9.12 13.60 -5.46
CA ALA A 337 -10.43 13.60 -4.82
C ALA A 337 -11.52 13.96 -5.83
N LEU A 338 -12.76 13.56 -5.51
CA LEU A 338 -13.95 14.02 -6.21
C LEU A 338 -14.32 15.42 -5.75
N THR A 339 -14.75 16.26 -6.69
CA THR A 339 -15.47 17.51 -6.41
C THR A 339 -16.93 17.24 -6.01
N GLN A 340 -17.62 18.25 -5.50
CA GLN A 340 -19.07 18.15 -5.28
C GLN A 340 -19.89 17.95 -6.58
N ASP A 341 -19.38 18.34 -7.75
CA ASP A 341 -20.02 18.09 -9.05
C ASP A 341 -19.64 16.76 -9.72
N GLY A 342 -18.85 15.92 -9.04
CA GLY A 342 -18.47 14.58 -9.52
C GLY A 342 -17.41 14.60 -10.63
N THR A 343 -16.67 15.69 -10.78
CA THR A 343 -15.38 15.72 -11.51
C THR A 343 -14.22 15.34 -10.57
N ILE A 344 -13.00 15.23 -11.09
CA ILE A 344 -11.82 14.77 -10.34
C ILE A 344 -10.75 15.86 -10.32
N VAL A 345 -10.24 16.18 -9.13
CA VAL A 345 -9.04 17.02 -8.95
C VAL A 345 -7.85 16.11 -8.62
N LEU A 346 -6.76 16.26 -9.37
CA LEU A 346 -5.49 15.52 -9.20
C LEU A 346 -4.37 16.52 -8.86
N TRP A 347 -3.56 16.19 -7.86
CA TRP A 347 -2.33 16.90 -7.50
C TRP A 347 -1.22 15.89 -7.18
N GLY A 348 0.03 16.31 -7.27
CA GLY A 348 1.12 15.34 -7.09
C GLY A 348 2.48 15.82 -7.54
N ARG A 349 3.34 14.83 -7.85
CA ARG A 349 4.71 15.08 -8.24
C ARG A 349 4.82 15.77 -9.59
N ARG A 350 5.59 16.86 -9.63
CA ARG A 350 5.99 17.53 -10.87
C ARG A 350 7.30 16.93 -11.38
N ASP A 351 7.22 15.88 -12.20
CA ASP A 351 8.36 15.47 -13.01
C ASP A 351 8.03 15.32 -14.49
N GLY A 352 8.94 15.81 -15.33
CA GLY A 352 8.94 15.56 -16.77
C GLY A 352 9.61 14.23 -17.14
N THR A 353 9.74 13.30 -16.17
CA THR A 353 10.34 11.98 -16.39
C THR A 353 9.30 10.91 -16.71
N GLY A 354 8.02 11.29 -16.69
CA GLY A 354 6.93 10.41 -17.07
C GLY A 354 6.48 9.48 -15.94
N TYR A 355 6.44 9.98 -14.70
CA TYR A 355 5.78 9.31 -13.57
C TYR A 355 4.94 10.34 -12.79
N GLY A 356 3.62 10.16 -12.78
CA GLY A 356 2.69 11.05 -12.05
C GLY A 356 2.59 12.50 -12.53
N ASP A 357 3.15 12.83 -13.71
CA ASP A 357 3.08 14.17 -14.29
C ASP A 357 1.64 14.67 -14.42
N THR A 358 1.29 15.66 -13.58
CA THR A 358 0.01 16.38 -13.60
C THR A 358 -0.16 17.28 -14.83
N ARG A 359 0.75 17.25 -15.81
CA ARG A 359 0.60 17.92 -17.11
C ARG A 359 0.25 16.99 -18.27
N GLY A 360 0.58 15.70 -18.19
CA GLY A 360 0.38 14.74 -19.28
C GLY A 360 -0.63 13.63 -19.00
N ARG A 361 -0.96 13.36 -17.74
CA ARG A 361 -1.71 12.16 -17.31
C ARG A 361 -2.87 12.53 -16.39
N GLN A 362 -3.76 13.36 -16.94
CA GLN A 362 -4.90 13.92 -16.23
C GLN A 362 -6.06 12.93 -16.11
N PRO A 363 -6.90 13.05 -15.06
CA PRO A 363 -8.18 12.37 -15.03
C PRO A 363 -9.08 12.85 -16.18
N PRO A 364 -10.14 12.09 -16.51
CA PRO A 364 -11.19 12.57 -17.42
C PRO A 364 -11.79 13.90 -16.94
N THR A 365 -12.06 14.80 -17.88
CA THR A 365 -12.71 16.10 -17.61
C THR A 365 -14.23 16.01 -17.50
N THR A 366 -14.80 14.81 -17.66
CA THR A 366 -16.22 14.52 -17.47
C THR A 366 -16.59 14.45 -16.00
N SER A 367 -17.86 14.67 -15.68
CA SER A 367 -18.45 14.46 -14.36
C SER A 367 -19.09 13.08 -14.22
N GLY A 368 -19.69 12.80 -13.06
CA GLY A 368 -20.37 11.53 -12.75
C GLY A 368 -19.49 10.49 -12.07
N TRP A 369 -18.23 10.80 -11.74
CA TRP A 369 -17.35 9.89 -11.02
C TRP A 369 -17.84 9.71 -9.57
N VAL A 370 -17.98 8.45 -9.14
CA VAL A 370 -18.50 8.08 -7.81
C VAL A 370 -17.51 7.29 -6.97
N THR A 371 -16.44 6.77 -7.58
CA THR A 371 -15.35 6.11 -6.87
C THR A 371 -14.04 6.38 -7.60
N ILE A 372 -12.98 6.62 -6.82
CA ILE A 372 -11.60 6.65 -7.31
C ILE A 372 -10.81 5.63 -6.49
N ILE A 373 -9.87 4.96 -7.12
CA ILE A 373 -8.85 4.13 -6.48
C ILE A 373 -7.46 4.49 -7.02
N ALA A 374 -6.43 4.19 -6.25
CA ALA A 374 -5.04 4.42 -6.64
C ALA A 374 -4.23 3.13 -6.53
N ASN A 375 -3.29 2.97 -7.44
CA ASN A 375 -2.10 2.16 -7.20
C ASN A 375 -0.91 3.08 -6.92
N GLN A 376 0.33 2.55 -6.86
CA GLN A 376 1.48 3.39 -6.52
C GLN A 376 1.70 4.56 -7.50
N TYR A 377 1.35 4.43 -8.79
CA TYR A 377 1.76 5.38 -9.84
C TYR A 377 0.66 5.78 -10.82
N SER A 378 -0.57 5.32 -10.57
CA SER A 378 -1.74 5.46 -11.44
C SER A 378 -3.02 5.45 -10.61
N PHE A 379 -4.12 5.82 -11.25
CA PHE A 379 -5.46 5.83 -10.67
C PHE A 379 -6.48 5.22 -11.64
N ALA A 380 -7.59 4.77 -11.09
CA ALA A 380 -8.77 4.39 -11.85
C ALA A 380 -10.04 4.96 -11.19
N GLY A 381 -11.00 5.35 -12.01
CA GLY A 381 -12.28 5.90 -11.60
C GLY A 381 -13.44 5.03 -12.11
N LEU A 382 -14.49 4.91 -11.30
CA LEU A 382 -15.78 4.34 -11.68
C LEU A 382 -16.81 5.47 -11.74
N ASN A 383 -17.49 5.57 -12.88
CA ASN A 383 -18.57 6.52 -13.11
C ASN A 383 -19.92 5.93 -12.66
N ALA A 384 -20.88 6.79 -12.32
CA ALA A 384 -22.24 6.40 -11.96
C ALA A 384 -22.98 5.63 -13.07
N ASP A 385 -22.57 5.82 -14.33
CA ASP A 385 -23.10 5.05 -15.47
C ASP A 385 -22.49 3.64 -15.62
N GLY A 386 -21.55 3.26 -14.74
CA GLY A 386 -20.84 1.98 -14.75
C GLY A 386 -19.58 1.94 -15.63
N SER A 387 -19.20 3.05 -16.28
CA SER A 387 -17.97 3.13 -17.08
C SER A 387 -16.70 3.33 -16.23
N VAL A 388 -15.57 2.88 -16.76
CA VAL A 388 -14.27 2.94 -16.09
C VAL A 388 -13.29 3.75 -16.92
N ALA A 389 -12.51 4.60 -16.25
CA ALA A 389 -11.35 5.26 -16.85
C ALA A 389 -10.13 5.12 -15.96
N ALA A 390 -8.94 5.15 -16.56
CA ALA A 390 -7.68 5.14 -15.85
C ALA A 390 -6.76 6.25 -16.33
N TRP A 391 -5.91 6.74 -15.43
CA TRP A 391 -4.92 7.79 -15.71
C TRP A 391 -3.68 7.60 -14.82
N GLY A 392 -2.62 8.33 -15.12
CA GLY A 392 -1.32 8.15 -14.48
C GLY A 392 -0.38 7.33 -15.34
N THR A 393 0.30 6.32 -14.79
CA THR A 393 1.44 5.70 -15.47
C THR A 393 1.03 4.57 -16.44
N PRO A 394 1.30 4.73 -17.76
CA PRO A 394 0.92 3.79 -18.81
C PRO A 394 1.10 2.30 -18.48
N TRP A 395 2.36 1.92 -18.31
CA TRP A 395 2.83 0.57 -17.99
C TRP A 395 2.40 0.10 -16.60
N ARG A 396 1.68 0.92 -15.83
CA ARG A 396 1.17 0.62 -14.48
C ARG A 396 -0.34 0.89 -14.38
N GLY A 397 -1.07 0.65 -15.49
CA GLY A 397 -2.53 0.70 -15.55
C GLY A 397 -3.13 2.10 -15.74
N GLY A 398 -2.31 3.12 -15.95
CA GLY A 398 -2.74 4.51 -16.14
C GLY A 398 -2.88 4.95 -17.60
N GLU A 399 -2.78 4.05 -18.58
CA GLU A 399 -3.21 4.37 -19.96
C GLU A 399 -4.74 4.42 -20.03
N PRO A 400 -5.37 5.52 -20.51
CA PRO A 400 -6.82 5.60 -20.65
C PRO A 400 -7.41 4.53 -21.57
N LEU A 401 -6.68 4.13 -22.62
CA LEU A 401 -7.11 3.11 -23.58
C LEU A 401 -7.04 1.67 -23.03
N ASN A 402 -6.39 1.45 -21.88
CA ASN A 402 -6.25 0.13 -21.26
C ASN A 402 -7.31 -0.12 -20.16
N ALA A 403 -8.10 0.90 -19.79
CA ALA A 403 -9.26 0.70 -18.93
C ALA A 403 -10.30 -0.20 -19.65
N PRO A 404 -11.02 -1.06 -18.91
CA PRO A 404 -11.95 -2.00 -19.53
C PRO A 404 -13.14 -1.27 -20.17
N PRO A 405 -13.49 -1.59 -21.42
CA PRO A 405 -14.62 -0.96 -22.11
C PRO A 405 -15.95 -1.39 -21.50
N GLY A 406 -17.01 -0.67 -21.85
CA GLY A 406 -18.36 -0.91 -21.35
C GLY A 406 -18.75 -0.02 -20.18
N ASN A 407 -19.97 -0.24 -19.67
CA ASN A 407 -20.59 0.56 -18.64
C ASN A 407 -21.43 -0.30 -17.66
N ASP A 408 -21.01 -1.55 -17.45
CA ASP A 408 -21.64 -2.55 -16.61
C ASP A 408 -20.73 -2.99 -15.43
N TRP A 409 -19.66 -2.22 -15.17
CA TRP A 409 -18.76 -2.37 -14.03
C TRP A 409 -19.39 -1.80 -12.76
N VAL A 410 -19.20 -2.48 -11.63
CA VAL A 410 -19.83 -2.10 -10.35
C VAL A 410 -18.84 -1.91 -9.19
N ALA A 411 -17.62 -2.41 -9.33
CA ALA A 411 -16.54 -2.17 -8.38
C ALA A 411 -15.17 -2.23 -9.05
N LEU A 412 -14.19 -1.57 -8.43
CA LEU A 412 -12.78 -1.55 -8.84
C LEU A 412 -11.88 -2.00 -7.69
N THR A 413 -10.71 -2.54 -8.03
CA THR A 413 -9.61 -2.80 -7.10
C THR A 413 -8.28 -2.25 -7.60
N ALA A 414 -7.34 -2.02 -6.69
CA ALA A 414 -5.95 -1.74 -7.02
C ALA A 414 -5.03 -2.85 -6.49
N ALA A 415 -4.09 -3.28 -7.33
CA ALA A 415 -2.85 -3.91 -6.91
C ALA A 415 -1.69 -2.95 -7.17
N THR A 416 -0.48 -3.27 -6.73
CA THR A 416 0.64 -2.32 -6.64
C THR A 416 0.90 -1.50 -7.92
N TRP A 417 0.83 -2.12 -9.12
CA TRP A 417 1.01 -1.48 -10.44
C TRP A 417 -0.10 -1.85 -11.46
N SER A 418 -1.27 -2.27 -10.99
CA SER A 418 -2.38 -2.69 -11.85
C SER A 418 -3.72 -2.51 -11.16
N PHE A 419 -4.79 -2.72 -11.90
CA PHE A 419 -6.17 -2.62 -11.44
C PHE A 419 -6.97 -3.82 -11.91
N SER A 420 -8.12 -4.03 -11.27
CA SER A 420 -9.20 -4.84 -11.83
C SER A 420 -10.53 -4.14 -11.65
N ALA A 421 -11.49 -4.56 -12.47
CA ALA A 421 -12.89 -4.19 -12.39
C ALA A 421 -13.73 -5.47 -12.40
N ILE A 422 -14.89 -5.42 -11.74
CA ILE A 422 -15.86 -6.52 -11.71
C ILE A 422 -17.26 -6.02 -12.05
N LYS A 423 -18.00 -6.84 -12.80
CA LYS A 423 -19.41 -6.62 -13.14
C LYS A 423 -20.34 -7.32 -12.16
N ALA A 424 -21.61 -6.91 -12.12
CA ALA A 424 -22.65 -7.61 -11.35
C ALA A 424 -22.87 -9.08 -11.80
N THR A 425 -22.37 -9.46 -12.98
CA THR A 425 -22.39 -10.84 -13.50
C THR A 425 -21.23 -11.71 -13.02
N GLY A 426 -20.26 -11.15 -12.30
CA GLY A 426 -19.02 -11.83 -11.92
C GLY A 426 -17.92 -11.81 -12.99
N GLU A 427 -18.15 -11.20 -14.15
CA GLU A 427 -17.11 -10.96 -15.16
C GLU A 427 -16.04 -10.00 -14.61
N ILE A 428 -14.77 -10.34 -14.80
CA ILE A 428 -13.61 -9.59 -14.29
C ILE A 428 -12.73 -9.15 -15.48
N ALA A 429 -12.28 -7.91 -15.45
CA ALA A 429 -11.19 -7.42 -16.29
C ALA A 429 -10.03 -6.92 -15.41
N ALA A 430 -8.80 -7.15 -15.84
CA ALA A 430 -7.59 -6.64 -15.17
C ALA A 430 -6.68 -5.96 -16.18
N TRP A 431 -6.02 -4.86 -15.77
CA TRP A 431 -5.12 -4.09 -16.63
C TRP A 431 -3.98 -3.46 -15.83
N GLY A 432 -2.82 -3.29 -16.47
CA GLY A 432 -1.66 -2.63 -15.89
C GLY A 432 -0.35 -3.28 -16.30
N TYR A 433 0.60 -3.37 -15.36
CA TYR A 433 1.88 -3.99 -15.65
C TYR A 433 1.74 -5.51 -15.79
N PHE A 434 1.96 -6.03 -16.99
CA PHE A 434 2.14 -7.46 -17.24
C PHE A 434 3.61 -7.71 -17.58
N GLY A 435 4.14 -8.87 -17.17
CA GLY A 435 5.57 -9.18 -17.28
C GLY A 435 6.12 -9.24 -18.70
N SER A 436 7.43 -9.46 -18.79
CA SER A 436 8.17 -9.67 -20.05
C SER A 436 7.65 -10.84 -20.91
N ASN A 437 6.80 -11.72 -20.34
CA ASN A 437 6.16 -12.84 -21.04
C ASN A 437 4.69 -12.58 -21.43
N GLY A 438 4.23 -11.32 -21.32
CA GLY A 438 3.01 -10.75 -21.92
C GLY A 438 1.84 -11.71 -22.19
N TYR A 439 1.04 -12.03 -21.17
CA TYR A 439 -0.23 -12.75 -21.39
C TYR A 439 -1.45 -11.83 -21.43
N VAL A 440 -2.07 -11.89 -22.60
CA VAL A 440 -3.13 -11.07 -23.17
C VAL A 440 -4.47 -11.26 -22.43
N GLY A 441 -5.06 -10.15 -21.95
CA GLY A 441 -6.51 -10.06 -21.72
C GLY A 441 -7.27 -9.85 -23.04
N PRO A 442 -8.56 -10.20 -23.15
CA PRO A 442 -9.24 -10.45 -24.43
C PRO A 442 -9.35 -9.28 -25.43
N ASN A 443 -8.95 -8.05 -25.08
CA ASN A 443 -9.07 -6.84 -25.90
C ASN A 443 -7.73 -6.13 -26.20
N TYR A 444 -6.59 -6.82 -26.19
CA TYR A 444 -5.31 -6.20 -26.57
C TYR A 444 -5.20 -5.94 -28.09
N ASN A 445 -5.19 -4.67 -28.51
CA ASN A 445 -4.89 -4.27 -29.87
C ASN A 445 -3.36 -4.32 -30.13
N LYS A 446 -2.92 -5.02 -31.18
CA LYS A 446 -1.51 -5.37 -31.42
C LYS A 446 -0.67 -4.28 -32.08
N ASP A 447 -1.26 -3.13 -32.43
CA ASP A 447 -0.64 -2.14 -33.32
C ASP A 447 0.20 -1.05 -32.63
N TYR A 448 0.41 -1.11 -31.31
CA TYR A 448 1.21 -0.13 -30.58
C TYR A 448 2.64 -0.61 -30.25
N PRO A 449 3.69 0.24 -30.42
CA PRO A 449 5.07 -0.19 -30.21
C PRO A 449 5.36 -0.51 -28.75
N GLN A 450 6.05 -1.64 -28.51
CA GLN A 450 6.62 -1.91 -27.20
C GLN A 450 7.73 -0.89 -26.91
N ALA A 451 7.55 -0.07 -25.87
CA ALA A 451 8.70 0.55 -25.21
C ALA A 451 9.42 -0.57 -24.45
N GLY A 452 10.45 -1.13 -25.06
CA GLY A 452 11.16 -2.28 -24.52
C GLY A 452 11.69 -2.02 -23.11
N GLY A 453 11.79 -3.10 -22.32
CA GLY A 453 12.51 -3.12 -21.05
C GLY A 453 14.01 -2.93 -21.28
N GLY A 454 14.41 -1.72 -21.65
CA GLY A 454 15.80 -1.32 -21.79
C GLY A 454 16.36 -0.91 -20.44
N HIS A 455 17.40 -1.61 -20.00
CA HIS A 455 18.41 -0.98 -19.17
C HIS A 455 18.86 0.31 -19.88
N MET A 456 18.76 1.47 -19.20
CA MET A 456 19.55 2.62 -19.62
C MET A 456 21.01 2.32 -19.27
N ASP A 457 21.75 1.79 -20.24
CA ASP A 457 23.16 2.15 -20.38
C ASP A 457 23.32 3.04 -21.62
N GLY A 458 24.20 4.02 -21.54
CA GLY A 458 24.10 5.24 -22.33
C GLY A 458 24.59 5.10 -23.78
N SER A 459 23.76 5.52 -24.75
CA SER A 459 24.22 6.35 -25.86
C SER A 459 23.06 6.92 -26.68
N VAL A 460 23.20 8.18 -27.09
CA VAL A 460 22.24 8.89 -27.95
C VAL A 460 22.57 8.59 -29.42
N TRP A 461 21.59 8.18 -30.22
CA TRP A 461 21.65 8.27 -31.69
C TRP A 461 20.28 8.54 -32.30
N TYR A 462 20.20 9.58 -33.13
CA TYR A 462 19.04 9.87 -33.98
C TYR A 462 19.14 9.05 -35.28
N PRO A 463 18.08 8.36 -35.74
CA PRO A 463 18.08 7.74 -37.05
C PRO A 463 17.80 8.78 -38.13
N GLY A 464 18.78 8.99 -39.01
CA GLY A 464 18.61 9.74 -40.25
C GLY A 464 17.77 8.98 -41.28
N SER A 465 17.37 9.72 -42.32
CA SER A 465 16.52 9.24 -43.41
C SER A 465 17.14 8.18 -44.32
N GLY A 466 16.36 7.13 -44.62
CA GLY A 466 15.99 6.85 -46.02
C GLY A 466 16.76 5.77 -46.80
N THR A 467 15.97 4.89 -47.44
CA THR A 467 16.28 4.05 -48.62
C THR A 467 17.38 2.98 -48.48
N GLY A 468 17.25 1.77 -49.03
CA GLY A 468 16.16 1.16 -49.80
C GLY A 468 16.49 -0.31 -50.15
N TRP A 469 15.63 -0.93 -50.97
CA TRP A 469 15.77 -2.24 -51.65
C TRP A 469 17.22 -2.68 -51.96
N SER A 470 17.59 -3.96 -51.89
CA SER A 470 16.82 -5.17 -52.25
C SER A 470 17.16 -6.40 -51.41
#